data_AF-A0A6M1UFS1-F1
#
_entry.id   AF-A0A6M1UFS1-F1
#
_cell.length_a   1.000
_cell.length_b   1.000
_cell.length_c   1.000
_cell.angle_alpha   90.00
_cell.angle_beta   90.00
_cell.angle_gamma   90.00
#
_symmetry.space_group_name_H-M   'P 1'
#
loop_
_entity.id
_entity.type
_entity.pdbx_description
1 polymer ?
#
loop_
_entity_poly.entity_id
_entity_poly.type
_entity_poly.pdbx_seq_one_letter_code
_entity_poly.pdbx_strand_id
1 'polypeptide(L)'
;MEKHHKFPDAPLSPDEWRQLDETVVEMARRQLVGRRFIDIYGPLGEGIQAISNDLYEESRVGALNLRGEGLELTQPSRRVSLTIPILYNDFVLYWRDISQARTLGIPLDFSGAANAAAGCALLEDDLIFNGSPAFELPGLMNVTGRLTHLKSDWMESGNAFADIVEARNKLLKMGHSGPYALAVSPELYSLLHRVHQGTNVLEIEHIRSLVTEGVYQTPAIQGRAGVLVSCGRHNLDLAIAEDFNTAFMEDEQMNSVFRVYECVVLRIKRPSAICTLEEAEK
;
A
#
# COMPACT_ATOMS: atom_id res chain seq x y z
N MET A 1 -10.88 8.08 -22.94
CA MET A 1 -10.65 9.24 -23.83
C MET A 1 -9.15 9.33 -24.06
N GLU A 2 -8.70 9.40 -25.31
CA GLU A 2 -7.25 9.51 -25.60
C GLU A 2 -6.71 10.80 -24.99
N LYS A 3 -5.63 10.71 -24.20
CA LYS A 3 -5.03 11.85 -23.48
C LYS A 3 -4.64 13.02 -24.40
N HIS A 4 -4.32 12.71 -25.65
CA HIS A 4 -4.09 13.70 -26.71
C HIS A 4 -5.26 14.68 -26.89
N HIS A 5 -6.51 14.27 -26.64
CA HIS A 5 -7.67 15.16 -26.71
C HIS A 5 -7.87 15.99 -25.43
N LYS A 6 -7.34 15.52 -24.29
CA LYS A 6 -7.36 16.26 -23.02
C LYS A 6 -6.24 17.31 -22.97
N PHE A 7 -5.08 17.03 -23.59
CA PHE A 7 -3.91 17.91 -23.62
C PHE A 7 -3.47 18.16 -25.07
N PRO A 8 -4.19 19.02 -25.82
CA PRO A 8 -3.88 19.29 -27.22
C PRO A 8 -2.54 20.02 -27.41
N ASP A 9 -2.07 20.73 -26.38
CA ASP A 9 -0.85 21.53 -26.42
C ASP A 9 0.42 20.72 -26.06
N ALA A 10 0.27 19.47 -25.60
CA ALA A 10 1.41 18.66 -25.22
C ALA A 10 2.26 18.29 -26.44
N PRO A 11 3.60 18.44 -26.40
CA PRO A 11 4.45 18.16 -27.55
C PRO A 11 4.77 16.67 -27.71
N LEU A 12 3.79 15.80 -27.51
CA LEU A 12 3.91 14.34 -27.61
C LEU A 12 2.87 13.78 -28.59
N SER A 13 3.33 12.88 -29.45
CA SER A 13 2.47 12.09 -30.34
C SER A 13 1.65 11.04 -29.55
N PRO A 14 0.57 10.51 -30.13
CA PRO A 14 -0.23 9.47 -29.47
C PRO A 14 0.57 8.21 -29.09
N ASP A 15 1.58 7.85 -29.88
CA ASP A 15 2.44 6.70 -29.59
C ASP A 15 3.45 7.01 -28.47
N GLU A 16 4.03 8.21 -28.44
CA GLU A 16 4.89 8.67 -27.34
C GLU A 16 4.12 8.73 -26.01
N TRP A 17 2.85 9.16 -26.02
CA TRP A 17 1.96 9.12 -24.85
C TRP A 17 1.72 7.70 -24.33
N ARG A 18 1.50 6.74 -25.25
CA ARG A 18 1.29 5.34 -24.87
C ARG A 18 2.54 4.76 -24.21
N GLN A 19 3.71 5.03 -24.76
CA GLN A 19 4.99 4.60 -24.19
C GLN A 19 5.26 5.20 -22.80
N LEU A 20 4.93 6.48 -22.63
CA LEU A 20 5.03 7.16 -21.34
C LEU A 20 4.12 6.48 -20.30
N ASP A 21 2.86 6.22 -20.65
CA ASP A 21 1.90 5.57 -19.75
C ASP A 21 2.31 4.15 -19.39
N GLU A 22 2.78 3.36 -20.36
CA GLU A 22 3.31 2.01 -20.12
C GLU A 22 4.50 2.04 -19.16
N THR A 23 5.44 2.97 -19.36
CA THR A 23 6.62 3.13 -18.51
C THR A 23 6.24 3.49 -17.07
N VAL A 24 5.29 4.43 -16.90
CA VAL A 24 4.80 4.87 -15.59
C VAL A 24 4.11 3.71 -14.86
N VAL A 25 3.22 2.99 -15.53
CA VAL A 25 2.48 1.86 -14.93
C VAL A 25 3.42 0.70 -14.60
N GLU A 26 4.39 0.38 -15.46
CA GLU A 26 5.36 -0.68 -15.19
C GLU A 26 6.22 -0.37 -13.97
N MET A 27 6.71 0.87 -13.85
CA MET A 27 7.52 1.29 -12.71
C MET A 27 6.71 1.35 -11.41
N ALA A 28 5.50 1.89 -11.45
CA ALA A 28 4.60 1.88 -10.29
C ALA A 28 4.34 0.45 -9.80
N ARG A 29 3.98 -0.49 -10.69
CA ARG A 29 3.72 -1.90 -10.31
C ARG A 29 4.91 -2.60 -9.66
N ARG A 30 6.14 -2.26 -10.06
CA ARG A 30 7.35 -2.83 -9.46
C ARG A 30 7.56 -2.35 -8.03
N GLN A 31 7.30 -1.07 -7.78
CA GLN A 31 7.55 -0.42 -6.50
C GLN A 31 6.43 -0.65 -5.48
N LEU A 32 5.18 -0.74 -5.91
CA LEU A 32 4.01 -0.87 -5.05
C LEU A 32 3.99 -2.20 -4.30
N VAL A 33 3.95 -2.13 -2.97
CA VAL A 33 3.83 -3.29 -2.08
C VAL A 33 2.44 -3.35 -1.46
N GLY A 34 1.86 -2.23 -1.03
CA GLY A 34 0.55 -2.19 -0.37
C GLY A 34 -0.56 -2.85 -1.19
N ARG A 35 -0.64 -2.56 -2.49
CA ARG A 35 -1.66 -3.12 -3.40
C ARG A 35 -1.56 -4.63 -3.63
N ARG A 36 -0.48 -5.29 -3.19
CA ARG A 36 -0.29 -6.74 -3.40
C ARG A 36 -1.13 -7.60 -2.46
N PHE A 37 -1.43 -7.08 -1.27
CA PHE A 37 -2.18 -7.78 -0.23
C PHE A 37 -3.44 -7.02 0.22
N ILE A 38 -3.62 -5.78 -0.24
CA ILE A 38 -4.81 -4.97 0.06
C ILE A 38 -5.76 -5.01 -1.12
N ASP A 39 -7.02 -5.36 -0.85
CA ASP A 39 -8.09 -5.33 -1.84
C ASP A 39 -8.38 -3.88 -2.30
N ILE A 40 -8.46 -3.69 -3.62
CA ILE A 40 -8.72 -2.40 -4.24
C ILE A 40 -10.23 -2.14 -4.33
N TYR A 41 -10.64 -0.93 -3.97
CA TYR A 41 -11.99 -0.42 -4.10
C TYR A 41 -12.02 0.83 -4.99
N GLY A 42 -12.44 0.68 -6.23
CA GLY A 42 -12.47 1.78 -7.20
C GLY A 42 -12.40 1.26 -8.63
N PRO A 43 -12.19 2.15 -9.62
CA PRO A 43 -12.02 3.61 -9.49
C PRO A 43 -13.36 4.32 -9.21
N LEU A 44 -13.34 5.30 -8.30
CA LEU A 44 -14.53 6.07 -7.89
C LEU A 44 -14.77 7.29 -8.81
N GLY A 45 -13.72 7.80 -9.43
CA GLY A 45 -13.74 8.96 -10.31
C GLY A 45 -13.22 10.25 -9.65
N GLU A 46 -12.71 11.15 -10.49
CA GLU A 46 -12.06 12.42 -10.13
C GLU A 46 -12.91 13.37 -9.25
N GLY A 47 -14.24 13.24 -9.29
CA GLY A 47 -15.16 14.07 -8.51
C GLY A 47 -15.34 13.67 -7.05
N ILE A 48 -14.83 12.50 -6.63
CA ILE A 48 -15.02 11.99 -5.27
C ILE A 48 -13.83 12.40 -4.39
N GLN A 49 -14.10 13.32 -3.47
CA GLN A 49 -13.08 13.88 -2.56
C GLN A 49 -13.11 13.26 -1.16
N ALA A 50 -14.20 12.56 -0.79
CA ALA A 50 -14.34 11.96 0.52
C ALA A 50 -15.11 10.64 0.44
N ILE A 51 -14.75 9.70 1.32
CA ILE A 51 -15.41 8.42 1.44
C ILE A 51 -15.76 8.11 2.89
N SER A 52 -16.95 7.58 3.10
CA SER A 52 -17.34 7.07 4.42
C SER A 52 -16.65 5.74 4.70
N ASN A 53 -16.15 5.61 5.93
CA ASN A 53 -15.63 4.38 6.49
C ASN A 53 -16.37 4.06 7.80
N ASP A 54 -16.87 2.84 7.89
CA ASP A 54 -17.59 2.34 9.06
C ASP A 54 -16.62 1.48 9.89
N LEU A 55 -16.31 1.93 11.10
CA LEU A 55 -15.40 1.26 12.03
C LEU A 55 -16.16 0.24 12.88
N TYR A 56 -15.61 -0.97 12.95
CA TYR A 56 -16.09 -2.07 13.78
C TYR A 56 -14.99 -2.45 14.78
N GLU A 57 -15.06 -1.91 15.99
CA GLU A 57 -14.06 -2.17 17.04
C GLU A 57 -14.36 -3.48 17.81
N GLU A 58 -15.64 -3.83 17.97
CA GLU A 58 -16.07 -5.04 18.68
C GLU A 58 -16.52 -6.13 17.70
N SER A 59 -15.83 -7.28 17.72
CA SER A 59 -16.35 -8.52 17.13
C SER A 59 -17.32 -9.14 18.14
N ARG A 60 -18.61 -8.85 18.01
CA ARG A 60 -19.63 -9.53 18.83
C ARG A 60 -19.82 -10.94 18.35
N VAL A 61 -19.72 -11.89 19.28
CA VAL A 61 -20.02 -13.31 19.05
C VAL A 61 -21.50 -13.42 18.74
N GLY A 62 -21.86 -14.04 17.62
CA GLY A 62 -23.26 -14.18 17.24
C GLY A 62 -24.07 -14.97 18.28
N ALA A 63 -25.33 -14.57 18.50
CA ALA A 63 -26.24 -15.31 19.36
C ALA A 63 -26.65 -16.68 18.81
N LEU A 64 -26.59 -17.70 19.67
CA LEU A 64 -27.17 -19.02 19.40
C LEU A 64 -28.57 -19.10 20.00
N ASN A 65 -29.60 -19.07 19.16
CA ASN A 65 -31.00 -19.16 19.58
C ASN A 65 -31.75 -20.23 18.79
N LEU A 66 -32.41 -21.17 19.49
CA LEU A 66 -33.21 -22.23 18.86
C LEU A 66 -34.45 -21.69 18.09
N ARG A 67 -34.90 -20.47 18.41
CA ARG A 67 -36.10 -19.84 17.84
C ARG A 67 -35.84 -18.54 17.09
N GLY A 68 -34.59 -18.07 17.05
CA GLY A 68 -34.25 -16.79 16.41
C GLY A 68 -34.84 -15.54 17.09
N GLU A 69 -35.24 -15.62 18.36
CA GLU A 69 -35.89 -14.53 19.10
C GLU A 69 -34.92 -13.41 19.53
N GLY A 70 -33.61 -13.62 19.40
CA GLY A 70 -32.59 -12.59 19.67
C GLY A 70 -32.23 -11.79 18.42
N LEU A 71 -32.43 -10.47 18.46
CA LEU A 71 -32.00 -9.55 17.41
C LEU A 71 -30.60 -8.99 17.75
N GLU A 72 -29.55 -9.71 17.35
CA GLU A 72 -28.18 -9.17 17.43
C GLU A 72 -27.79 -8.54 16.10
N LEU A 73 -27.92 -7.21 16.02
CA LEU A 73 -27.48 -6.44 14.86
C LEU A 73 -26.00 -6.09 15.03
N THR A 74 -25.18 -6.47 14.06
CA THR A 74 -23.83 -5.91 13.91
C THR A 74 -23.95 -4.47 13.42
N GLN A 75 -23.80 -3.50 14.32
CA GLN A 75 -23.80 -2.08 13.97
C GLN A 75 -22.38 -1.53 13.99
N PRO A 76 -22.06 -0.56 13.10
CA PRO A 76 -20.77 0.10 13.14
C PRO A 76 -20.65 0.97 14.40
N SER A 77 -19.51 0.87 15.08
CA SER A 77 -19.23 1.65 16.29
C SER A 77 -19.17 3.15 15.98
N ARG A 78 -18.55 3.50 14.84
CA ARG A 78 -18.36 4.88 14.40
C ARG A 78 -18.31 4.96 12.89
N ARG A 79 -18.91 6.01 12.32
CA ARG A 79 -18.72 6.39 10.91
C ARG A 79 -17.77 7.57 10.83
N VAL A 80 -16.69 7.40 10.09
CA VAL A 80 -15.67 8.44 9.86
C VAL A 80 -15.65 8.76 8.37
N SER A 81 -15.58 10.05 8.03
CA SER A 81 -15.38 10.48 6.65
C SER A 81 -13.88 10.66 6.44
N LEU A 82 -13.31 9.93 5.49
CA LEU A 82 -11.92 10.04 5.09
C LEU A 82 -11.83 10.88 3.82
N THR A 83 -10.98 11.90 3.83
CA THR A 83 -10.66 12.69 2.64
C THR A 83 -9.68 11.91 1.77
N ILE A 84 -9.85 11.98 0.44
CA ILE A 84 -8.96 11.33 -0.53
C ILE A 84 -7.89 12.36 -0.94
N PRO A 85 -6.64 12.24 -0.46
CA PRO A 85 -5.56 13.12 -0.90
C PRO A 85 -5.12 12.81 -2.33
N ILE A 86 -4.53 13.81 -2.98
CA ILE A 86 -3.86 13.65 -4.27
C ILE A 86 -2.37 13.46 -3.99
N LEU A 87 -1.84 12.31 -4.37
CA LEU A 87 -0.40 12.05 -4.40
C LEU A 87 0.10 12.44 -5.78
N TYR A 88 1.17 13.22 -5.84
CA TYR A 88 1.71 13.66 -7.13
C TYR A 88 3.22 13.83 -7.07
N ASN A 89 3.86 13.67 -8.21
CA ASN A 89 5.26 13.98 -8.42
C ASN A 89 5.48 14.49 -9.85
N ASP A 90 6.30 15.52 -9.97
CA ASP A 90 6.48 16.27 -11.21
C ASP A 90 7.77 15.85 -11.90
N PHE A 91 7.74 15.84 -13.24
CA PHE A 91 8.90 15.62 -14.08
C PHE A 91 8.89 16.53 -15.29
N VAL A 92 10.06 16.75 -15.87
CA VAL A 92 10.24 17.64 -17.01
C VAL A 92 10.80 16.83 -18.18
N LEU A 93 10.26 17.07 -19.37
CA LEU A 93 10.86 16.63 -20.63
C LEU A 93 11.46 17.83 -21.34
N TYR A 94 12.76 17.75 -21.63
CA TYR A 94 13.47 18.84 -22.30
C TYR A 94 13.15 18.85 -23.79
N TRP A 95 12.81 20.02 -24.34
CA TRP A 95 12.49 20.15 -25.77
C TRP A 95 13.63 19.73 -26.70
N ARG A 96 14.88 19.97 -26.28
CA ARG A 96 16.05 19.58 -27.04
C ARG A 96 16.16 18.08 -27.17
N ASP A 97 15.83 17.33 -26.11
CA ASP A 97 15.89 15.87 -26.09
C ASP A 97 14.76 15.28 -26.95
N ILE A 98 13.55 15.85 -26.87
CA ILE A 98 12.43 15.50 -27.75
C ILE A 98 12.80 15.73 -29.22
N SER A 99 13.37 16.89 -29.53
CA SER A 99 13.75 17.26 -30.90
C SER A 99 14.89 16.37 -31.43
N GLN A 100 15.84 16.03 -30.57
CA GLN A 100 16.93 15.11 -30.90
C GLN A 100 16.41 13.70 -31.20
N ALA A 101 15.52 13.16 -30.35
CA ALA A 101 14.92 11.85 -30.53
C ALA A 101 14.20 11.74 -31.89
N ARG A 102 13.42 12.77 -32.24
CA ARG A 102 12.71 12.85 -33.54
C ARG A 102 13.65 12.96 -34.73
N THR A 103 14.71 13.75 -34.62
CA THR A 103 15.69 13.93 -35.69
C THR A 103 16.48 12.65 -35.96
N LEU A 104 16.84 11.92 -34.90
CA LEU A 104 17.62 10.67 -34.99
C LEU A 104 16.75 9.42 -35.20
N GLY A 105 15.43 9.52 -35.05
CA GLY A 105 14.51 8.39 -35.13
C GLY A 105 14.70 7.36 -34.00
N ILE A 106 15.18 7.81 -32.83
CA ILE A 106 15.37 6.97 -31.63
C ILE A 106 14.19 7.17 -30.66
N PRO A 107 13.85 6.17 -29.81
CA PRO A 107 12.80 6.33 -28.81
C PRO A 107 13.16 7.42 -27.79
N LEU A 108 12.15 8.15 -27.32
CA LEU A 108 12.32 9.17 -26.29
C LEU A 108 12.64 8.52 -24.94
N ASP A 109 13.53 9.15 -24.18
CA ASP A 109 13.86 8.70 -22.84
C ASP A 109 12.80 9.16 -21.82
N PHE A 110 12.09 8.20 -21.23
CA PHE A 110 11.08 8.44 -20.18
C PHE A 110 11.60 8.15 -18.77
N SER A 111 12.92 8.10 -18.57
CA SER A 111 13.53 7.88 -17.24
C SER A 111 13.06 8.90 -16.19
N GLY A 112 12.79 10.15 -16.58
CA GLY A 112 12.22 11.16 -15.69
C GLY A 112 10.81 10.80 -15.20
N ALA A 113 9.96 10.30 -16.10
CA ALA A 113 8.62 9.84 -15.77
C ALA A 113 8.65 8.59 -14.88
N ALA A 114 9.56 7.65 -15.18
CA ALA A 114 9.79 6.46 -14.37
C ALA A 114 10.18 6.80 -12.91
N ASN A 115 11.08 7.77 -12.73
CA ASN A 115 11.50 8.21 -11.40
C ASN A 115 10.38 8.94 -10.65
N ALA A 116 9.61 9.80 -11.35
CA ALA A 116 8.45 10.46 -10.75
C ALA A 116 7.40 9.44 -10.28
N ALA A 117 7.11 8.43 -11.11
CA ALA A 117 6.19 7.34 -10.78
C ALA A 117 6.68 6.51 -9.58
N ALA A 118 7.97 6.19 -9.52
CA ALA A 118 8.56 5.49 -8.38
C ALA A 118 8.44 6.31 -7.08
N GLY A 119 8.68 7.63 -7.14
CA GLY A 119 8.48 8.53 -6.01
C GLY A 119 7.03 8.58 -5.54
N CYS A 120 6.07 8.64 -6.47
CA CYS A 120 4.64 8.60 -6.17
C CYS A 120 4.24 7.26 -5.52
N ALA A 121 4.71 6.13 -6.04
CA ALA A 121 4.46 4.81 -5.46
C ALA A 121 5.04 4.64 -4.05
N LEU A 122 6.21 5.24 -3.77
CA LEU A 122 6.78 5.26 -2.42
C LEU A 122 5.92 6.10 -1.46
N LEU A 123 5.37 7.22 -1.92
CA LEU A 123 4.44 8.04 -1.13
C LEU A 123 3.12 7.29 -0.86
N GLU A 124 2.63 6.47 -1.79
CA GLU A 124 1.48 5.61 -1.56
C GLU A 124 1.75 4.61 -0.43
N ASP A 125 2.86 3.87 -0.52
CA ASP A 125 3.23 2.91 0.53
C ASP A 125 3.40 3.62 1.88
N ASP A 126 4.04 4.79 1.92
CA ASP A 126 4.16 5.60 3.15
C ASP A 126 2.78 6.00 3.72
N LEU A 127 1.85 6.43 2.87
CA LEU A 127 0.47 6.73 3.27
C LEU A 127 -0.26 5.49 3.83
N ILE A 128 -0.02 4.31 3.25
CA ILE A 128 -0.65 3.05 3.70
C ILE A 128 -0.08 2.62 5.06
N PHE A 129 1.24 2.62 5.22
CA PHE A 129 1.89 2.10 6.42
C PHE A 129 1.90 3.11 7.57
N ASN A 130 2.35 4.35 7.31
CA ASN A 130 2.54 5.38 8.33
C ASN A 130 1.33 6.33 8.43
N GLY A 131 0.50 6.43 7.38
CA GLY A 131 -0.61 7.38 7.37
C GLY A 131 -0.14 8.81 7.13
N SER A 132 -1.07 9.76 7.23
CA SER A 132 -0.74 11.18 7.08
C SER A 132 -1.29 12.01 8.24
N PRO A 133 -0.41 12.54 9.11
CA PRO A 133 -0.83 13.42 10.21
C PRO A 133 -1.55 14.69 9.72
N ALA A 134 -1.17 15.20 8.54
CA ALA A 134 -1.75 16.43 7.97
C ALA A 134 -3.24 16.29 7.62
N PHE A 135 -3.67 15.08 7.27
CA PHE A 135 -5.05 14.77 6.90
C PHE A 135 -5.76 13.87 7.94
N GLU A 136 -5.14 13.67 9.11
CA GLU A 136 -5.62 12.78 10.19
C GLU A 136 -5.92 11.35 9.67
N LEU A 137 -5.18 10.89 8.66
CA LEU A 137 -5.37 9.57 8.05
C LEU A 137 -4.54 8.53 8.80
N PRO A 138 -5.17 7.51 9.42
CA PRO A 138 -4.44 6.46 10.11
C PRO A 138 -3.81 5.47 9.12
N GLY A 139 -2.52 5.18 9.30
CA GLY A 139 -1.84 4.08 8.62
C GLY A 139 -1.94 2.76 9.38
N LEU A 140 -1.51 1.66 8.76
CA LEU A 140 -1.46 0.33 9.37
C LEU A 140 -0.64 0.30 10.67
N MET A 141 0.43 1.09 10.74
CA MET A 141 1.29 1.19 11.92
C MET A 141 0.77 2.15 12.98
N ASN A 142 -0.18 3.04 12.66
CA ASN A 142 -0.60 4.13 13.54
C ASN A 142 -2.07 4.06 13.98
N VAL A 143 -2.86 3.14 13.42
CA VAL A 143 -4.29 3.01 13.74
C VAL A 143 -4.51 2.65 15.22
N THR A 144 -5.52 3.27 15.82
CA THR A 144 -5.98 2.99 17.18
C THR A 144 -6.80 1.71 17.22
N GLY A 145 -6.57 0.85 18.22
CA GLY A 145 -7.25 -0.45 18.34
C GLY A 145 -6.56 -1.60 17.59
N ARG A 146 -5.35 -1.38 17.06
CA ARG A 146 -4.47 -2.45 16.58
C ARG A 146 -3.93 -3.28 17.73
N LEU A 147 -3.57 -4.53 17.43
CA LEU A 147 -2.82 -5.37 18.34
C LEU A 147 -1.34 -5.03 18.23
N THR A 148 -0.63 -5.03 19.35
CA THR A 148 0.82 -4.89 19.39
C THR A 148 1.45 -6.17 19.91
N HIS A 149 2.57 -6.57 19.31
CA HIS A 149 3.40 -7.65 19.79
C HIS A 149 4.84 -7.15 19.87
N LEU A 150 5.42 -7.34 21.06
CA LEU A 150 6.77 -6.91 21.37
C LEU A 150 7.72 -7.95 20.79
N LYS A 151 8.51 -7.51 19.82
CA LYS A 151 9.47 -8.34 19.10
C LYS A 151 10.64 -8.73 20.00
N SER A 152 11.00 -10.00 19.97
CA SER A 152 12.22 -10.54 20.56
C SER A 152 13.47 -10.16 19.73
N ASP A 153 14.67 -10.54 20.16
CA ASP A 153 15.86 -10.35 19.33
C ASP A 153 15.86 -11.37 18.18
N TRP A 154 15.66 -10.88 16.95
CA TRP A 154 15.67 -11.69 15.72
C TRP A 154 17.09 -11.98 15.22
N MET A 155 18.12 -11.57 15.97
CA MET A 155 19.48 -12.07 15.72
C MET A 155 19.62 -13.55 16.08
N GLU A 156 18.90 -14.00 17.10
CA GLU A 156 18.84 -15.41 17.49
C GLU A 156 17.84 -16.16 16.58
N SER A 157 18.30 -17.29 16.02
CA SER A 157 17.48 -18.13 15.15
C SER A 157 16.27 -18.71 15.90
N GLY A 158 15.10 -18.70 15.26
CA GLY A 158 13.86 -19.25 15.81
C GLY A 158 12.94 -18.23 16.49
N ASN A 159 13.50 -17.14 17.03
CA ASN A 159 12.71 -16.09 17.70
C ASN A 159 11.76 -15.40 16.70
N ALA A 160 12.19 -15.16 15.47
CA ALA A 160 11.34 -14.54 14.45
C ALA A 160 10.09 -15.39 14.12
N PHE A 161 10.25 -16.72 14.05
CA PHE A 161 9.14 -17.63 13.81
C PHE A 161 8.17 -17.65 15.00
N ALA A 162 8.70 -17.72 16.24
CA ALA A 162 7.90 -17.70 17.45
C ALA A 162 7.06 -16.42 17.56
N ASP A 163 7.67 -15.25 17.36
CA ASP A 163 6.99 -13.95 17.40
C ASP A 163 5.85 -13.85 16.38
N ILE A 164 6.06 -14.33 15.14
CA ILE A 164 5.03 -14.34 14.09
C ILE A 164 3.88 -15.29 14.46
N VAL A 165 4.18 -16.45 15.03
CA VAL A 165 3.16 -17.40 15.52
C VAL A 165 2.35 -16.78 16.65
N GLU A 166 2.99 -16.08 17.58
CA GLU A 166 2.29 -15.39 18.66
C GLU A 166 1.41 -14.24 18.16
N ALA A 167 1.92 -13.41 17.24
CA ALA A 167 1.14 -12.35 16.59
C ALA A 167 -0.08 -12.91 15.86
N ARG A 168 0.10 -14.02 15.12
CA ARG A 168 -1.00 -14.74 14.48
C ARG A 168 -2.01 -15.26 15.50
N ASN A 169 -1.55 -15.85 16.60
CA ASN A 169 -2.43 -16.36 17.65
C ASN A 169 -3.24 -15.24 18.32
N LYS A 170 -2.68 -14.03 18.47
CA LYS A 170 -3.41 -12.86 18.95
C LYS A 170 -4.53 -12.45 17.98
N LEU A 171 -4.26 -12.42 16.68
CA LEU A 171 -5.29 -12.17 15.65
C LEU A 171 -6.39 -13.24 15.65
N LEU A 172 -5.99 -14.51 15.76
CA LEU A 172 -6.92 -15.64 15.79
C LEU A 172 -7.84 -15.59 17.02
N LYS A 173 -7.33 -15.18 18.19
CA LYS A 173 -8.13 -14.99 19.41
C LYS A 173 -9.20 -13.90 19.26
N MET A 174 -8.97 -12.92 18.39
CA MET A 174 -9.95 -11.88 18.05
C MET A 174 -10.98 -12.32 16.99
N GLY A 175 -10.90 -13.58 16.53
CA GLY A 175 -11.82 -14.15 15.55
C GLY A 175 -11.44 -13.85 14.10
N HIS A 176 -10.25 -13.30 13.84
CA HIS A 176 -9.76 -13.06 12.48
C HIS A 176 -9.04 -14.31 11.99
N SER A 177 -9.79 -15.23 11.38
CA SER A 177 -9.23 -16.35 10.62
C SER A 177 -8.77 -15.82 9.26
N GLY A 178 -7.49 -16.03 8.93
CA GLY A 178 -6.81 -15.48 7.75
C GLY A 178 -7.51 -15.69 6.39
N PRO A 179 -6.91 -15.17 5.30
CA PRO A 179 -5.48 -15.20 5.03
C PRO A 179 -4.69 -14.06 5.69
N TYR A 180 -3.43 -14.31 6.04
CA TYR A 180 -2.54 -13.30 6.63
C TYR A 180 -1.44 -12.90 5.65
N ALA A 181 -1.13 -11.61 5.61
CA ALA A 181 0.04 -11.04 4.94
C ALA A 181 0.97 -10.41 5.97
N LEU A 182 2.28 -10.56 5.75
CA LEU A 182 3.33 -9.98 6.57
C LEU A 182 4.10 -8.96 5.75
N ALA A 183 4.14 -7.71 6.20
CA ALA A 183 5.02 -6.68 5.65
C ALA A 183 6.08 -6.31 6.69
N VAL A 184 7.35 -6.38 6.32
CA VAL A 184 8.49 -6.11 7.23
C VAL A 184 9.44 -5.09 6.64
N SER A 185 10.23 -4.44 7.50
CA SER A 185 11.33 -3.60 7.03
C SER A 185 12.41 -4.43 6.31
N PRO A 186 13.21 -3.81 5.41
CA PRO A 186 14.24 -4.53 4.66
C PRO A 186 15.32 -5.16 5.55
N GLU A 187 15.62 -4.54 6.70
CA GLU A 187 16.53 -5.10 7.70
C GLU A 187 15.99 -6.41 8.27
N LEU A 188 14.73 -6.42 8.72
CA LEU A 188 14.09 -7.62 9.26
C LEU A 188 13.93 -8.69 8.17
N TYR A 189 13.57 -8.30 6.95
CA TYR A 189 13.46 -9.24 5.83
C TYR A 189 14.80 -9.97 5.57
N SER A 190 15.92 -9.26 5.67
CA SER A 190 17.26 -9.85 5.53
C SER A 190 17.58 -10.83 6.66
N LEU A 191 17.10 -10.58 7.88
CA LEU A 191 17.25 -11.49 9.02
C LEU A 191 16.45 -12.80 8.83
N LEU A 192 15.27 -12.73 8.20
CA LEU A 192 14.43 -13.90 7.92
C LEU A 192 15.06 -14.89 6.90
N HIS A 193 16.01 -14.42 6.09
CA HIS A 193 16.74 -15.24 5.12
C HIS A 193 17.92 -16.02 5.72
N ARG A 194 18.02 -16.08 7.04
CA ARG A 194 19.02 -16.90 7.74
C ARG A 194 18.60 -18.36 7.80
N VAL A 195 19.60 -19.23 7.86
CA VAL A 195 19.40 -20.68 8.04
C VAL A 195 19.03 -20.93 9.50
N HIS A 196 17.96 -21.68 9.72
CA HIS A 196 17.56 -22.05 11.06
C HIS A 196 18.56 -23.04 11.68
N GLN A 197 19.03 -22.77 12.90
CA GLN A 197 20.05 -23.61 13.54
C GLN A 197 19.55 -25.06 13.69
N GLY A 198 20.31 -26.02 13.14
CA GLY A 198 19.96 -27.44 13.18
C GLY A 198 19.12 -27.95 12.01
N THR A 199 18.73 -27.09 11.05
CA THR A 199 18.08 -27.52 9.80
C THR A 199 18.70 -26.84 8.58
N ASN A 200 18.59 -27.44 7.39
CA ASN A 200 19.05 -26.82 6.15
C ASN A 200 17.98 -25.92 5.49
N VAL A 201 16.95 -25.53 6.24
CA VAL A 201 15.80 -24.77 5.72
C VAL A 201 15.90 -23.32 6.18
N LEU A 202 15.51 -22.40 5.31
CA LEU A 202 15.43 -20.98 5.62
C LEU A 202 14.22 -20.70 6.52
N GLU A 203 14.36 -19.80 7.49
CA GLU A 203 13.24 -19.46 8.39
C GLU A 203 12.04 -18.88 7.63
N ILE A 204 12.29 -18.13 6.55
CA ILE A 204 11.26 -17.57 5.68
C ILE A 204 10.33 -18.62 5.06
N GLU A 205 10.80 -19.85 4.79
CA GLU A 205 9.97 -20.91 4.20
C GLU A 205 8.90 -21.37 5.19
N HIS A 206 9.27 -21.53 6.46
CA HIS A 206 8.30 -21.83 7.52
C HIS A 206 7.32 -20.69 7.71
N ILE A 207 7.77 -19.43 7.62
CA ILE A 207 6.89 -18.26 7.73
C ILE A 207 5.93 -18.19 6.54
N ARG A 208 6.39 -18.45 5.32
CA ARG A 208 5.53 -18.50 4.11
C ARG A 208 4.45 -19.58 4.22
N SER A 209 4.72 -20.68 4.92
CA SER A 209 3.71 -21.71 5.19
C SER A 209 2.61 -21.24 6.15
N LEU A 210 2.91 -20.30 7.05
CA LEU A 210 1.97 -19.72 8.01
C LEU A 210 1.23 -18.49 7.45
N VAL A 211 1.93 -17.69 6.67
CA VAL A 211 1.48 -16.42 6.09
C VAL A 211 1.13 -16.67 4.62
N THR A 212 -0.10 -17.10 4.39
CA THR A 212 -0.57 -17.61 3.09
C THR A 212 -0.62 -16.56 1.97
N GLU A 213 -0.81 -15.28 2.29
CA GLU A 213 -0.75 -14.19 1.29
C GLU A 213 0.68 -13.76 0.96
N GLY A 214 1.65 -14.23 1.75
CA GLY A 214 3.06 -13.99 1.49
C GLY A 214 3.71 -12.97 2.42
N VAL A 215 5.04 -12.92 2.30
CA VAL A 215 5.91 -12.03 3.06
C VAL A 215 6.46 -10.99 2.10
N TYR A 216 6.22 -9.73 2.44
CA TYR A 216 6.63 -8.57 1.67
C TYR A 216 7.63 -7.73 2.47
N GLN A 217 8.51 -7.05 1.73
CA GLN A 217 9.40 -6.03 2.28
C GLN A 217 8.99 -4.67 1.75
N THR A 218 9.00 -3.65 2.60
CA THR A 218 8.73 -2.28 2.18
C THR A 218 9.71 -1.31 2.86
N PRO A 219 10.26 -0.33 2.13
CA PRO A 219 11.10 0.71 2.72
C PRO A 219 10.28 1.75 3.51
N ALA A 220 8.95 1.77 3.37
CA ALA A 220 8.07 2.70 4.09
C ALA A 220 8.05 2.45 5.61
N ILE A 221 8.26 1.20 6.03
CA ILE A 221 8.37 0.86 7.46
C ILE A 221 9.80 1.17 7.91
N GLN A 222 9.95 2.25 8.67
CA GLN A 222 11.25 2.67 9.21
C GLN A 222 11.67 1.79 10.40
N GLY A 223 12.97 1.56 10.52
CA GLY A 223 13.57 0.80 11.63
C GLY A 223 13.33 -0.72 11.55
N ARG A 224 13.26 -1.36 12.71
CA ARG A 224 13.10 -2.82 12.88
C ARG A 224 11.69 -3.20 13.26
N ALA A 225 10.73 -2.77 12.44
CA ALA A 225 9.32 -3.03 12.64
C ALA A 225 8.72 -3.86 11.50
N GLY A 226 7.56 -4.45 11.77
CA GLY A 226 6.75 -5.13 10.78
C GLY A 226 5.28 -5.11 11.15
N VAL A 227 4.43 -5.51 10.22
CA VAL A 227 2.99 -5.60 10.43
C VAL A 227 2.46 -6.90 9.85
N LEU A 228 1.70 -7.62 10.67
CA LEU A 228 0.93 -8.79 10.27
C LEU A 228 -0.54 -8.38 10.15
N VAL A 229 -1.11 -8.60 8.97
CA VAL A 229 -2.46 -8.14 8.65
C VAL A 229 -3.30 -9.34 8.21
N SER A 230 -4.55 -9.42 8.69
CA SER A 230 -5.53 -10.34 8.12
C SER A 230 -6.17 -9.71 6.88
N CYS A 231 -5.77 -10.19 5.71
CA CYS A 231 -6.27 -9.70 4.43
C CYS A 231 -7.77 -9.97 4.27
N GLY A 232 -8.43 -9.07 3.56
CA GLY A 232 -9.83 -9.19 3.19
C GLY A 232 -10.54 -7.85 3.22
N ARG A 233 -11.30 -7.58 2.16
CA ARG A 233 -12.09 -6.37 1.94
C ARG A 233 -13.01 -5.95 3.11
N HIS A 234 -13.36 -6.90 3.97
CA HIS A 234 -14.17 -6.66 5.17
C HIS A 234 -13.37 -6.05 6.33
N ASN A 235 -12.05 -6.27 6.37
CA ASN A 235 -11.15 -5.71 7.38
C ASN A 235 -10.57 -4.37 6.93
N LEU A 236 -10.09 -4.32 5.69
CA LEU A 236 -9.47 -3.14 5.10
C LEU A 236 -9.56 -3.19 3.58
N ASP A 237 -9.61 -2.02 2.96
CA ASP A 237 -9.55 -1.85 1.51
C ASP A 237 -8.92 -0.52 1.13
N LEU A 238 -8.29 -0.49 -0.05
CA LEU A 238 -7.67 0.71 -0.62
C LEU A 238 -8.67 1.38 -1.55
N ALA A 239 -9.21 2.53 -1.16
CA ALA A 239 -10.14 3.27 -2.00
C ALA A 239 -9.38 4.15 -3.00
N ILE A 240 -9.52 3.84 -4.29
CA ILE A 240 -8.89 4.58 -5.38
C ILE A 240 -9.96 5.44 -6.06
N ALA A 241 -9.79 6.76 -6.02
CA ALA A 241 -10.60 7.68 -6.81
C ALA A 241 -10.10 7.73 -8.25
N GLU A 242 -8.82 8.00 -8.42
CA GLU A 242 -8.12 8.00 -9.70
C GLU A 242 -6.81 7.21 -9.55
N ASP A 243 -6.61 6.26 -10.45
CA ASP A 243 -5.39 5.44 -10.48
C ASP A 243 -4.24 6.23 -11.13
N PHE A 244 -3.02 5.65 -11.15
CA PHE A 244 -1.83 6.26 -11.74
C PHE A 244 -2.11 6.86 -13.10
N ASN A 245 -2.02 8.19 -13.16
CA ASN A 245 -2.27 8.95 -14.37
C ASN A 245 -1.21 10.03 -14.56
N THR A 246 -1.07 10.49 -15.80
CA THR A 246 -0.09 11.49 -16.22
C THR A 246 -0.84 12.67 -16.81
N ALA A 247 -0.48 13.87 -16.37
CA ALA A 247 -1.02 15.12 -16.86
C ALA A 247 0.09 16.00 -17.42
N PHE A 248 -0.20 16.69 -18.52
CA PHE A 248 0.62 17.80 -18.99
C PHE A 248 0.19 19.06 -18.26
N MET A 249 1.16 19.80 -17.71
CA MET A 249 0.91 21.00 -16.91
C MET A 249 1.09 22.25 -17.78
N GLU A 250 2.32 22.53 -18.17
CA GLU A 250 2.68 23.71 -18.96
C GLU A 250 4.05 23.53 -19.63
N ASP A 251 4.37 24.43 -20.56
CA ASP A 251 5.72 24.59 -21.08
C ASP A 251 6.42 25.75 -20.37
N GLU A 252 7.48 25.46 -19.63
CA GLU A 252 8.31 26.44 -18.93
C GLU A 252 9.72 26.46 -19.55
N GLN A 253 10.20 27.64 -19.96
CA GLN A 253 11.56 27.80 -20.52
C GLN A 253 11.86 26.86 -21.70
N MET A 254 10.87 26.66 -22.57
CA MET A 254 10.87 25.68 -23.67
C MET A 254 10.85 24.21 -23.24
N ASN A 255 10.76 23.89 -21.95
CA ASN A 255 10.66 22.50 -21.48
C ASN A 255 9.24 22.19 -21.05
N SER A 256 8.82 20.95 -21.25
CA SER A 256 7.46 20.52 -20.96
C SER A 256 7.38 19.89 -19.58
N VAL A 257 6.54 20.45 -18.71
CA VAL A 257 6.32 19.98 -17.35
C VAL A 257 5.14 19.02 -17.33
N PHE A 258 5.36 17.85 -16.74
CA PHE A 258 4.36 16.81 -16.56
C PHE A 258 4.24 16.45 -15.08
N ARG A 259 3.07 15.93 -14.72
CA ARG A 259 2.77 15.46 -13.37
C ARG A 259 2.27 14.02 -13.45
N VAL A 260 2.90 13.13 -12.70
CA VAL A 260 2.30 11.83 -12.34
C VAL A 260 1.48 12.06 -11.08
N TYR A 261 0.24 11.58 -11.06
CA TYR A 261 -0.60 11.68 -9.88
C TYR A 261 -1.53 10.49 -9.73
N GLU A 262 -2.01 10.33 -8.52
CA GLU A 262 -3.06 9.39 -8.14
C GLU A 262 -3.85 9.93 -6.94
N CYS A 263 -5.05 9.41 -6.76
CA CYS A 263 -5.95 9.83 -5.68
C CYS A 263 -6.40 8.57 -4.92
N VAL A 264 -5.85 8.38 -3.73
CA VAL A 264 -6.01 7.13 -2.98
C VAL A 264 -6.09 7.35 -1.48
N VAL A 265 -6.90 6.53 -0.79
CA VAL A 265 -6.97 6.52 0.67
C VAL A 265 -7.15 5.10 1.20
N LEU A 266 -6.42 4.75 2.26
CA LEU A 266 -6.59 3.49 2.97
C LEU A 266 -7.82 3.57 3.90
N ARG A 267 -8.72 2.59 3.80
CA ARG A 267 -9.84 2.44 4.73
C ARG A 267 -9.63 1.22 5.61
N ILE A 268 -9.48 1.45 6.90
CA ILE A 268 -9.39 0.39 7.90
C ILE A 268 -10.76 0.29 8.57
N LYS A 269 -11.48 -0.81 8.34
CA LYS A 269 -12.81 -1.05 8.93
C LYS A 269 -12.69 -1.74 10.28
N ARG A 270 -11.75 -2.68 10.41
CA ARG A 270 -11.50 -3.46 11.63
C ARG A 270 -10.03 -3.33 12.05
N PRO A 271 -9.69 -2.37 12.92
CA PRO A 271 -8.32 -2.21 13.41
C PRO A 271 -7.77 -3.44 14.15
N SER A 272 -8.65 -4.23 14.78
CA SER A 272 -8.29 -5.46 15.51
C SER A 272 -7.73 -6.58 14.61
N ALA A 273 -7.85 -6.44 13.28
CA ALA A 273 -7.30 -7.36 12.29
C ALA A 273 -5.82 -7.09 11.95
N ILE A 274 -5.21 -6.09 12.59
CA ILE A 274 -3.83 -5.66 12.38
C ILE A 274 -3.03 -5.93 13.65
N CYS A 275 -1.87 -6.58 13.50
CA CYS A 275 -0.90 -6.77 14.56
C CYS A 275 0.45 -6.18 14.17
N THR A 276 0.91 -5.15 14.88
CA THR A 276 2.25 -4.58 14.67
C THR A 276 3.28 -5.34 15.49
N LEU A 277 4.44 -5.57 14.86
CA LEU A 277 5.65 -6.14 15.45
C LEU A 277 6.57 -4.96 15.74
N GLU A 278 6.60 -4.54 17.01
CA GLU A 278 7.35 -3.38 17.47
C GLU A 278 8.51 -3.87 18.34
N GLU A 279 9.68 -3.26 18.19
CA GLU A 279 10.81 -3.54 19.09
C GLU A 279 10.56 -2.85 20.43
N ALA A 280 10.98 -3.48 21.54
CA ALA A 280 10.94 -2.82 22.83
C ALA A 280 11.85 -1.60 22.80
N GLU A 281 11.28 -0.39 22.92
CA GLU A 281 12.08 0.82 23.17
C GLU A 281 12.91 0.58 24.44
N LYS A 282 14.23 0.60 24.29
CA LYS A 282 15.20 0.59 25.39
C LYS A 282 15.41 2.00 25.91
#